data_AF-A0ABD1UX73-F1
#
_entry.id   AF-A0ABD1UX73-F1
#
_cell.length_a   1.000
_cell.length_b   1.000
_cell.length_c   1.000
_cell.angle_alpha   90.00
_cell.angle_beta   90.00
_cell.angle_gamma   90.00
#
_symmetry.space_group_name_H-M   'P 1'
#
loop_
_entity.id
_entity.type
_entity.pdbx_description
1 polymer ?
#
loop_
_entity_poly.entity_id
_entity_poly.type
_entity_poly.pdbx_seq_one_letter_code
_entity_poly.pdbx_strand_id
1 'polypeptide(L)'
;MFADFFTPEKLEEDANKSIKAKYLLDLLNKDGWLTREIVNEALYHIRDRALKFPNLFQQDCSILDCYFCQFVQSAHGEWQIHAQSPKNEDFKFSKSLLKYVDGSTPEFSKSWKECRYLCAPCCAIGSHWFSMKIDLEDQTIFIFDSLKSHVHKAELEAFMKPL
;
A
#
# COMPACT_ATOMS: atom_id res chain seq x y z
N MET A 1 14.55 15.18 12.91
CA MET A 1 13.43 16.13 13.05
C MET A 1 12.43 15.87 11.92
N PHE A 2 11.72 14.73 11.92
CA PHE A 2 10.82 14.33 10.82
C PHE A 2 9.64 13.43 11.28
N ALA A 3 9.26 13.48 12.55
CA ALA A 3 8.21 12.59 13.09
C ALA A 3 6.77 13.14 12.94
N ASP A 4 6.59 14.41 12.57
CA ASP A 4 5.29 15.08 12.74
C ASP A 4 4.41 15.15 11.47
N PHE A 5 4.83 14.54 10.36
CA PHE A 5 4.10 14.61 9.10
C PHE A 5 3.10 13.47 8.86
N PHE A 6 3.15 12.38 9.65
CA PHE A 6 2.36 11.18 9.36
C PHE A 6 1.76 10.56 10.63
N THR A 7 0.84 11.28 11.26
CA THR A 7 -0.03 10.64 12.26
C THR A 7 -1.08 9.79 11.53
N PRO A 8 -1.50 8.63 12.07
CA PRO A 8 -2.56 7.80 11.50
C PRO A 8 -3.85 8.59 11.21
N GLU A 9 -4.14 9.60 12.02
CA GLU A 9 -5.29 10.51 11.87
C GLU A 9 -5.20 11.38 10.61
N LYS A 10 -4.00 11.89 10.26
CA LYS A 10 -3.81 12.64 9.00
C LYS A 10 -3.95 11.75 7.76
N LEU A 11 -3.56 10.47 7.88
CA LEU A 11 -3.69 9.50 6.79
C LEU A 11 -5.15 9.09 6.55
N GLU A 12 -5.97 8.99 7.61
CA GLU A 12 -7.42 8.74 7.49
C GLU A 12 -8.18 9.96 6.93
N GLU A 13 -7.74 11.20 7.22
CA GLU A 13 -8.35 12.42 6.68
C GLU A 13 -8.08 12.62 5.18
N ASP A 14 -6.92 12.18 4.67
CA ASP A 14 -6.58 12.25 3.25
C ASP A 14 -7.32 11.21 2.39
N ALA A 15 -7.81 10.12 2.99
CA ALA A 15 -8.55 9.08 2.29
C ALA A 15 -9.95 9.51 1.79
N ASN A 16 -10.45 10.68 2.20
CA ASN A 16 -11.82 11.12 1.95
C ASN A 16 -11.93 12.43 1.12
N LYS A 17 -10.92 12.75 0.30
CA LYS A 17 -10.86 14.01 -0.47
C LYS A 17 -11.20 13.82 -1.95
N SER A 18 -12.15 14.62 -2.44
CA SER A 18 -12.35 14.88 -3.88
C SER A 18 -11.02 15.23 -4.56
N ILE A 19 -10.72 14.56 -5.68
CA ILE A 19 -9.58 14.91 -6.53
C ILE A 19 -9.73 16.37 -6.98
N LYS A 20 -8.74 17.20 -6.67
CA LYS A 20 -8.69 18.57 -7.21
C LYS A 20 -8.48 18.48 -8.72
N ALA A 21 -9.25 19.24 -9.50
CA ALA A 21 -9.12 19.30 -10.97
C ALA A 21 -7.68 19.52 -11.45
N LYS A 22 -6.87 20.25 -10.67
CA LYS A 22 -5.44 20.44 -10.90
C LYS A 22 -4.68 19.11 -11.07
N TYR A 23 -4.96 18.10 -10.27
CA TYR A 23 -4.25 16.81 -10.32
C TYR A 23 -4.52 16.06 -11.62
N LEU A 24 -5.74 16.16 -12.16
CA LEU A 24 -6.07 15.58 -13.48
C LEU A 24 -5.42 16.37 -14.62
N LEU A 25 -5.29 17.68 -14.49
CA LEU A 25 -4.57 18.51 -15.46
C LEU A 25 -3.06 18.22 -15.44
N ASP A 26 -2.49 17.93 -14.27
CA ASP A 26 -1.08 17.54 -14.14
C ASP A 26 -0.78 16.24 -14.90
N LEU A 27 -1.76 15.32 -15.06
CA LEU A 27 -1.62 14.12 -15.90
C LEU A 27 -1.49 14.40 -17.40
N LEU A 28 -1.96 15.57 -17.86
CA LEU A 28 -1.83 15.98 -19.26
C LEU A 28 -0.43 16.50 -19.58
N ASN A 29 0.37 16.80 -18.56
CA ASN A 29 1.76 17.17 -18.74
C ASN A 29 2.60 15.92 -18.97
N LYS A 30 3.48 15.97 -19.97
CA LYS A 30 4.36 14.85 -20.35
C LYS A 30 5.26 14.37 -19.19
N ASP A 31 5.60 15.26 -18.28
CA ASP A 31 6.42 15.02 -17.09
C ASP A 31 5.61 15.09 -15.79
N GLY A 32 4.27 14.99 -15.89
CA GLY A 32 3.36 15.01 -14.75
C GLY A 32 3.58 13.82 -13.82
N TRP A 33 3.83 14.10 -12.54
CA TRP A 33 3.99 13.05 -11.54
C TRP A 33 2.65 12.54 -11.03
N LEU A 34 2.49 11.22 -10.96
CA LEU A 34 1.33 10.60 -10.33
C LEU A 34 1.42 10.80 -8.81
N THR A 35 0.59 11.70 -8.27
CA THR A 35 0.49 11.87 -6.81
C THR A 35 -0.20 10.65 -6.18
N ARG A 36 -0.03 10.47 -4.87
CA ARG A 36 -0.67 9.34 -4.16
C ARG A 36 -2.19 9.38 -4.28
N GLU A 37 -2.78 10.58 -4.29
CA GLU A 37 -4.21 10.80 -4.44
C GLU A 37 -4.70 10.25 -5.80
N ILE A 38 -3.99 10.58 -6.89
CA ILE A 38 -4.34 10.06 -8.22
C ILE A 38 -4.23 8.54 -8.27
N VAL A 39 -3.16 7.98 -7.69
CA VAL A 39 -2.95 6.53 -7.68
C VAL A 39 -4.04 5.83 -6.86
N ASN A 40 -4.38 6.34 -5.67
CA ASN A 40 -5.43 5.80 -4.82
C ASN A 40 -6.80 5.81 -5.52
N GLU A 41 -7.10 6.86 -6.27
CA GLU A 41 -8.35 7.02 -7.02
C GLU A 41 -8.42 6.08 -8.24
N ALA A 42 -7.30 5.92 -8.95
CA ALA A 42 -7.21 4.90 -9.99
C ALA A 42 -7.46 3.50 -9.41
N LEU A 43 -6.86 3.19 -8.25
CA LEU A 43 -7.04 1.90 -7.59
C LEU A 43 -8.46 1.71 -7.05
N TYR A 44 -9.11 2.76 -6.55
CA TYR A 44 -10.52 2.75 -6.19
C TYR A 44 -11.39 2.31 -7.38
N HIS A 45 -11.20 2.94 -8.54
CA HIS A 45 -11.96 2.58 -9.74
C HIS A 45 -11.64 1.18 -10.26
N ILE A 46 -10.40 0.69 -10.11
CA ILE A 46 -10.03 -0.69 -10.46
C ILE A 46 -10.79 -1.67 -9.55
N ARG A 47 -10.84 -1.43 -8.24
CA ARG A 47 -11.60 -2.26 -7.29
C ARG A 47 -13.10 -2.23 -7.57
N ASP A 48 -13.67 -1.03 -7.73
CA ASP A 48 -15.10 -0.83 -8.04
C ASP A 48 -15.52 -1.57 -9.33
N ARG A 49 -14.70 -1.49 -10.39
CA ARG A 49 -14.98 -2.21 -11.64
C ARG A 49 -14.95 -3.71 -11.46
N ALA A 50 -14.02 -4.24 -10.68
CA ALA A 50 -13.96 -5.68 -10.44
C ALA A 50 -15.13 -6.20 -9.60
N LEU A 51 -15.59 -5.40 -8.65
CA LEU A 51 -16.81 -5.68 -7.90
C LEU A 51 -18.04 -5.71 -8.82
N LYS A 52 -18.16 -4.75 -9.75
CA LYS A 52 -19.29 -4.64 -10.69
C LYS A 52 -19.28 -5.69 -11.79
N PHE A 53 -18.10 -6.13 -12.24
CA PHE A 53 -17.95 -7.05 -13.38
C PHE A 53 -17.00 -8.22 -13.05
N PRO A 54 -17.36 -9.09 -12.07
CA PRO A 54 -16.47 -10.15 -11.58
C PRO A 54 -16.11 -11.21 -12.64
N ASN A 55 -16.94 -11.39 -13.66
CA ASN A 55 -16.67 -12.31 -14.77
C ASN A 55 -15.66 -11.76 -15.79
N LEU A 56 -15.53 -10.43 -15.89
CA LEU A 56 -14.56 -9.77 -16.78
C LEU A 56 -13.25 -9.48 -16.06
N PHE A 57 -13.32 -9.14 -14.78
CA PHE A 57 -12.18 -8.83 -13.93
C PHE A 57 -12.15 -9.81 -12.77
N GLN A 58 -11.80 -11.06 -13.06
CA GLN A 58 -11.56 -12.04 -12.00
C GLN A 58 -10.39 -11.55 -11.13
N GLN A 59 -10.67 -11.36 -9.84
CA GLN A 59 -9.70 -10.94 -8.85
C GLN A 59 -9.49 -12.07 -7.85
N ASP A 60 -8.37 -12.77 -7.99
CA ASP A 60 -7.81 -13.63 -6.94
C ASP A 60 -6.80 -12.84 -6.08
N CYS A 61 -7.07 -11.55 -5.91
CA CYS A 61 -6.19 -10.65 -5.19
C CYS A 61 -6.95 -9.55 -4.45
N SER A 62 -6.31 -9.06 -3.38
CA SER A 62 -6.69 -7.84 -2.70
C SER A 62 -5.83 -6.68 -3.24
N ILE A 63 -6.47 -5.65 -3.80
CA ILE A 63 -5.78 -4.46 -4.34
C ILE A 63 -5.70 -3.40 -3.25
N LEU A 64 -4.50 -3.13 -2.77
CA LEU A 64 -4.23 -2.24 -1.65
C LEU A 64 -4.10 -0.78 -2.11
N ASP A 65 -4.01 0.14 -1.16
CA ASP A 65 -3.75 1.56 -1.40
C ASP A 65 -2.28 1.93 -1.20
N CYS A 66 -1.93 3.18 -1.46
CA CYS A 66 -0.56 3.70 -1.32
C CYS A 66 -0.08 3.82 0.13
N TYR A 67 -0.92 3.52 1.13
CA TYR A 67 -0.58 3.65 2.55
C TYR A 67 -0.18 2.31 3.17
N PHE A 68 -0.56 1.20 2.57
CA PHE A 68 -0.27 -0.14 3.09
C PHE A 68 1.21 -0.36 3.43
N CYS A 69 2.13 -0.09 2.48
CA CYS A 69 3.56 -0.34 2.70
C CYS A 69 4.09 0.48 3.91
N GLN A 70 3.56 1.69 4.13
CA GLN A 70 3.90 2.54 5.26
C GLN A 70 3.36 1.99 6.59
N PHE A 71 2.11 1.49 6.62
CA PHE A 71 1.55 0.87 7.82
C PHE A 71 2.33 -0.38 8.26
N VAL A 72 2.76 -1.21 7.31
CA VAL A 72 3.58 -2.39 7.61
C VAL A 72 4.93 -1.98 8.18
N GLN A 73 5.59 -0.98 7.57
CA GLN A 73 6.86 -0.44 8.06
C GLN A 73 6.75 0.10 9.49
N SER A 74 5.68 0.85 9.80
CA SER A 74 5.41 1.34 11.16
C SER A 74 5.22 0.20 12.15
N ALA A 75 4.39 -0.80 11.81
CA ALA A 75 4.11 -1.92 12.70
C ALA A 75 5.34 -2.81 12.94
N HIS A 76 6.18 -3.00 11.94
CA HIS A 76 7.46 -3.68 12.11
C HIS A 76 8.39 -2.92 13.06
N GLY A 77 8.45 -1.59 12.97
CA GLY A 77 9.20 -0.76 13.92
C GLY A 77 8.70 -0.90 15.36
N GLU A 78 7.38 -0.86 15.56
CA GLU A 78 6.75 -1.09 16.87
C GLU A 78 7.05 -2.50 17.40
N TRP A 79 6.96 -3.52 16.55
CA TRP A 79 7.27 -4.90 16.90
C TRP A 79 8.74 -5.05 17.31
N GLN A 80 9.68 -4.44 16.59
CA GLN A 80 11.10 -4.50 16.94
C GLN A 80 11.40 -3.88 18.31
N ILE A 81 10.72 -2.79 18.66
CA ILE A 81 10.84 -2.16 19.98
C ILE A 81 10.24 -3.08 21.06
N HIS A 82 9.08 -3.66 20.78
CA HIS A 82 8.39 -4.55 21.72
C HIS A 82 9.15 -5.87 21.95
N ALA A 83 9.74 -6.45 20.91
CA ALA A 83 10.51 -7.69 20.98
C ALA A 83 11.76 -7.57 21.87
N GLN A 84 12.24 -6.35 22.11
CA GLN A 84 13.33 -6.06 23.04
C GLN A 84 12.86 -5.87 24.49
N SER A 85 11.54 -5.86 24.73
CA SER A 85 10.93 -5.72 26.05
C SER A 85 10.78 -7.10 26.73
N PRO A 86 11.13 -7.24 28.03
CA PRO A 86 10.95 -8.47 28.78
C PRO A 86 9.47 -8.86 29.04
N LYS A 87 8.49 -8.06 28.60
CA LYS A 87 7.04 -8.33 28.69
C LYS A 87 6.44 -8.58 27.30
N ASN A 88 6.95 -9.57 26.58
CA ASN A 88 6.64 -9.79 25.17
C ASN A 88 5.21 -10.34 24.88
N GLU A 89 4.38 -10.61 25.90
CA GLU A 89 3.14 -11.38 25.72
C GLU A 89 1.94 -10.57 25.18
N ASP A 90 2.02 -9.24 25.14
CA ASP A 90 0.86 -8.37 24.83
C ASP A 90 0.95 -7.59 23.51
N PHE A 91 1.91 -7.90 22.61
CA PHE A 91 2.01 -7.17 21.34
C PHE A 91 0.74 -7.38 20.49
N LYS A 92 0.08 -6.28 20.13
CA LYS A 92 -1.12 -6.28 19.29
C LYS A 92 -0.85 -5.41 18.07
N PHE A 93 -1.07 -5.97 16.89
CA PHE A 93 -1.07 -5.18 15.67
C PHE A 93 -2.15 -4.10 15.71
N SER A 94 -1.86 -2.97 15.06
CA SER A 94 -2.81 -1.87 14.96
C SER A 94 -4.11 -2.33 14.30
N LYS A 95 -5.23 -1.77 14.75
CA LYS A 95 -6.55 -2.03 14.14
C LYS A 95 -6.55 -1.70 12.64
N SER A 96 -5.74 -0.73 12.21
CA SER A 96 -5.62 -0.34 10.80
C SER A 96 -5.06 -1.47 9.93
N LEU A 97 -4.06 -2.23 10.41
CA LEU A 97 -3.57 -3.40 9.67
C LEU A 97 -4.61 -4.52 9.62
N LEU A 98 -5.36 -4.74 10.70
CA LEU A 98 -6.42 -5.74 10.72
C LEU A 98 -7.54 -5.44 9.71
N LYS A 99 -7.85 -4.15 9.50
CA LYS A 99 -8.78 -3.72 8.45
C LYS A 99 -8.32 -4.09 7.04
N TYR A 100 -7.02 -4.15 6.78
CA TYR A 100 -6.53 -4.63 5.48
C TYR A 100 -6.78 -6.13 5.33
N VAL A 101 -6.49 -6.90 6.39
CA VAL A 101 -6.63 -8.37 6.41
C VAL A 101 -8.08 -8.81 6.21
N ASP A 102 -9.03 -8.13 6.88
CA ASP A 102 -10.45 -8.44 6.74
C ASP A 102 -11.09 -7.85 5.47
N GLY A 103 -10.36 -7.00 4.72
CA GLY A 103 -10.83 -6.37 3.49
C GLY A 103 -11.71 -5.14 3.71
N SER A 104 -11.83 -4.63 4.94
CA SER A 104 -12.57 -3.39 5.22
C SER A 104 -11.82 -2.12 4.82
N THR A 105 -10.51 -2.21 4.56
CA THR A 105 -9.73 -1.13 3.93
C THR A 105 -8.76 -1.68 2.89
N PRO A 106 -8.53 -0.98 1.76
CA PRO A 106 -9.29 0.18 1.28
C PRO A 106 -10.72 -0.19 0.85
N GLU A 107 -11.54 0.80 0.50
CA GLU A 107 -12.92 0.56 0.02
C GLU A 107 -12.94 -0.41 -1.19
N PHE A 108 -13.90 -1.33 -1.18
CA PHE A 108 -14.06 -2.45 -2.13
C PHE A 108 -12.88 -3.43 -2.18
N SER A 109 -12.03 -3.42 -1.16
CA SER A 109 -11.01 -4.44 -0.99
C SER A 109 -11.62 -5.80 -0.67
N LYS A 110 -10.84 -6.87 -0.89
CA LYS A 110 -11.20 -8.23 -0.55
C LYS A 110 -10.50 -8.67 0.71
N SER A 111 -11.17 -9.51 1.50
CA SER A 111 -10.53 -10.21 2.60
C SER A 111 -9.40 -11.08 2.07
N TRP A 112 -8.28 -11.10 2.79
CA TRP A 112 -7.12 -11.91 2.40
C TRP A 112 -7.43 -13.41 2.44
N LYS A 113 -8.45 -13.82 3.20
CA LYS A 113 -8.92 -15.22 3.22
C LYS A 113 -9.52 -15.68 1.89
N GLU A 114 -9.91 -14.74 1.03
CA GLU A 114 -10.54 -15.00 -0.28
C GLU A 114 -9.58 -14.76 -1.44
N CYS A 115 -8.30 -14.50 -1.15
CA CYS A 115 -7.30 -14.09 -2.13
C CYS A 115 -6.06 -14.95 -2.01
N ARG A 116 -5.47 -15.31 -3.15
CA ARG A 116 -4.10 -15.81 -3.20
C ARG A 116 -3.05 -14.70 -3.09
N TYR A 117 -3.36 -13.53 -3.65
CA TYR A 117 -2.38 -12.45 -3.79
C TYR A 117 -2.78 -11.14 -3.11
N LEU A 118 -1.77 -10.35 -2.73
CA LEU A 118 -1.94 -8.93 -2.45
C LEU A 118 -1.24 -8.10 -3.54
N CYS A 119 -1.91 -7.09 -4.06
CA CYS A 119 -1.33 -6.16 -5.03
C CYS A 119 -1.19 -4.78 -4.37
N ALA A 120 0.05 -4.32 -4.18
CA ALA A 120 0.33 -3.05 -3.50
C ALA A 120 1.11 -2.09 -4.41
N PRO A 121 0.62 -0.85 -4.63
CA PRO A 121 1.48 0.21 -5.13
C PRO A 121 2.47 0.62 -4.02
N CYS A 122 3.74 0.82 -4.36
CA CYS A 122 4.66 1.48 -3.44
C CYS A 122 5.43 2.58 -4.18
N CYS A 123 5.81 3.60 -3.41
CA CYS A 123 6.56 4.74 -3.89
C CYS A 123 7.88 4.77 -3.11
N ALA A 124 9.01 4.55 -3.79
CA ALA A 124 10.31 4.85 -3.22
C ALA A 124 10.34 6.34 -2.86
N ILE A 125 10.88 6.66 -1.69
CA ILE A 125 10.79 8.01 -1.11
C ILE A 125 11.30 9.06 -2.11
N GLY A 126 10.36 9.82 -2.67
CA GLY A 126 10.62 11.01 -3.48
C GLY A 126 11.02 10.78 -4.94
N SER A 127 10.96 9.55 -5.48
CA SER A 127 11.54 9.30 -6.82
C SER A 127 10.76 8.37 -7.74
N HIS A 128 10.15 7.30 -7.24
CA HIS A 128 9.77 6.21 -8.15
C HIS A 128 8.59 5.37 -7.68
N TRP A 129 7.64 5.13 -8.60
CA TRP A 129 6.54 4.20 -8.39
C TRP A 129 6.91 2.81 -8.89
N PHE A 130 6.66 1.81 -8.06
CA PHE A 130 6.69 0.40 -8.43
C PHE A 130 5.46 -0.30 -7.84
N SER A 131 5.19 -1.51 -8.31
CA SER A 131 4.12 -2.32 -7.72
C SER A 131 4.65 -3.65 -7.23
N MET A 132 4.03 -4.17 -6.17
CA MET A 132 4.33 -5.45 -5.58
C MET A 132 3.13 -6.37 -5.74
N LYS A 133 3.42 -7.63 -6.06
CA LYS A 133 2.48 -8.75 -5.92
C LYS A 133 3.03 -9.69 -4.87
N ILE A 134 2.32 -9.85 -3.77
CA ILE A 134 2.68 -10.72 -2.65
C ILE A 134 1.87 -12.00 -2.80
N ASP A 135 2.53 -13.15 -2.96
CA ASP A 135 1.89 -14.47 -2.90
C ASP A 135 1.82 -14.91 -1.43
N LEU A 136 0.59 -15.05 -0.93
CA LEU A 136 0.33 -15.42 0.46
C LEU A 136 0.64 -16.90 0.75
N GLU A 137 0.59 -17.77 -0.27
CA GLU A 137 0.87 -19.19 -0.14
C GLU A 137 2.38 -19.44 -0.23
N ASP A 138 3.02 -18.89 -1.27
CA ASP A 138 4.43 -19.10 -1.56
C ASP A 138 5.36 -18.15 -0.77
N GLN A 139 4.79 -17.24 0.03
CA GLN A 139 5.53 -16.22 0.81
C GLN A 139 6.54 -15.45 -0.05
N THR A 140 6.17 -15.17 -1.29
CA THR A 140 7.06 -14.60 -2.31
C THR A 140 6.54 -13.23 -2.73
N ILE A 141 7.44 -12.25 -2.80
CA ILE A 141 7.11 -10.91 -3.27
C ILE A 141 7.71 -10.70 -4.65
N PHE A 142 6.85 -10.47 -5.64
CA PHE A 142 7.22 -10.07 -6.99
C PHE A 142 7.16 -8.56 -7.11
N ILE A 143 8.23 -7.95 -7.63
CA ILE A 143 8.32 -6.50 -7.82
C ILE A 143 8.28 -6.20 -9.31
N PHE A 144 7.39 -5.28 -9.69
CA PHE A 144 7.27 -4.76 -11.04
C PHE A 144 7.78 -3.32 -11.04
N ASP A 145 8.97 -3.15 -11.59
CA ASP A 145 9.64 -1.88 -11.78
C ASP A 145 9.72 -1.57 -13.29
N SER A 146 9.16 -0.44 -13.69
CA SER A 146 9.15 0.03 -15.10
C SER A 146 10.52 0.54 -15.56
N LEU A 147 11.40 0.94 -14.64
CA LEU A 147 12.73 1.46 -14.91
C LEU A 147 13.78 0.46 -14.41
N LYS A 148 14.43 -0.25 -15.33
CA LYS A 148 15.46 -1.24 -14.97
C LYS A 148 16.54 -0.58 -14.09
N SER A 149 16.72 -1.14 -12.89
CA SER A 149 17.75 -0.74 -11.91
C SER A 149 17.58 0.66 -11.31
N HIS A 150 16.39 1.26 -11.36
CA HIS A 150 16.18 2.60 -10.77
C HIS A 150 16.10 2.56 -9.25
N VAL A 151 15.47 1.53 -8.68
CA VAL A 151 15.62 1.25 -7.25
C VAL A 151 16.92 0.48 -7.05
N HIS A 152 17.89 1.07 -6.35
CA HIS A 152 19.12 0.36 -6.04
C HIS A 152 18.81 -0.85 -5.17
N LYS A 153 19.50 -1.98 -5.41
CA LYS A 153 19.28 -3.23 -4.66
C LYS A 153 19.28 -3.02 -3.14
N ALA A 154 20.19 -2.21 -2.61
CA ALA A 154 20.27 -1.91 -1.18
C ALA A 154 19.07 -1.10 -0.66
N GLU A 155 18.56 -0.15 -1.45
CA GLU A 155 17.36 0.63 -1.10
C GLU A 155 16.12 -0.24 -1.12
N LEU A 156 16.03 -1.14 -2.11
CA LEU A 156 14.97 -2.11 -2.20
C LEU A 156 15.04 -3.07 -1.01
N GLU A 157 16.19 -3.65 -0.71
CA GLU A 157 16.38 -4.53 0.45
C GLU A 157 15.99 -3.84 1.77
N ALA A 158 16.37 -2.57 1.94
CA ALA A 158 15.98 -1.79 3.11
C ALA A 158 14.46 -1.55 3.17
N PHE A 159 13.84 -1.26 2.03
CA PHE A 159 12.38 -1.09 1.92
C PHE A 159 11.62 -2.39 2.17
N MET A 160 12.16 -3.52 1.71
CA MET A 160 11.53 -4.85 1.79
C MET A 160 11.70 -5.50 3.15
N LYS A 161 12.76 -5.18 3.92
CA LYS A 161 13.03 -5.80 5.22
C LYS A 161 11.83 -5.84 6.19
N PRO A 162 10.95 -4.84 6.24
CA PRO A 162 9.76 -4.84 7.11
C PRO A 162 8.55 -5.61 6.56
N LEU A 163 8.53 -5.97 5.27
CA LEU A 163 7.41 -6.59 4.55
C LEU A 163 7.54 -8.12 4.55
#